data_AF-A0A382J1J3-F1
#
_entry.id   AF-A0A382J1J3-F1
#
_cell.length_a   1.000
_cell.length_b   1.000
_cell.length_c   1.000
_cell.angle_alpha   90.00
_cell.angle_beta   90.00
_cell.angle_gamma   90.00
#
_symmetry.space_group_name_H-M   'P 1'
#
loop_
_entity.id
_entity.type
_entity.pdbx_description
1 polymer ?
#
loop_
_entity_poly.entity_id
_entity_poly.type
_entity_poly.pdbx_seq_one_letter_code
_entity_poly.pdbx_strand_id
1 'polypeptide(L)'
;MNDPIARFLHIYERAKKEDPGDHTRVALATTDTNGQPSVRMVLLRGIDERGFVFFTNYISRKAREIEANPQAALCFYWESVKEQVRVEGIVKRT
;
A
#
# COMPACT_ATOMS: atom_id res chain seq x y z
N MET A 1 9.46 -20.76 0.66
CA MET A 1 8.33 -20.03 1.29
C MET A 1 7.48 -19.50 0.14
N ASN A 2 6.34 -20.14 -0.15
CA ASN A 2 5.53 -19.84 -1.35
C ASN A 2 4.31 -18.96 -1.05
N ASP A 3 4.12 -18.55 0.20
CA ASP A 3 3.07 -17.62 0.59
C ASP A 3 3.59 -16.16 0.53
N PRO A 4 3.11 -15.33 -0.40
CA PRO A 4 3.55 -13.95 -0.55
C PRO A 4 3.16 -13.06 0.65
N ILE A 5 2.06 -13.35 1.34
CA ILE A 5 1.64 -12.59 2.53
C ILE A 5 2.55 -12.93 3.70
N ALA A 6 2.85 -14.21 3.93
CA ALA A 6 3.83 -14.61 4.94
C ALA A 6 5.20 -13.96 4.70
N ARG A 7 5.65 -13.88 3.43
CA ARG A 7 6.89 -13.19 3.08
C ARG A 7 6.81 -11.68 3.36
N PHE A 8 5.71 -11.02 3.00
CA PHE A 8 5.49 -9.62 3.35
C PHE A 8 5.59 -9.40 4.85
N LEU A 9 4.87 -10.20 5.66
CA LEU A 9 4.83 -10.06 7.12
C LEU A 9 6.21 -10.25 7.76
N HIS A 10 7.01 -11.18 7.23
CA HIS A 10 8.39 -11.36 7.68
C HIS A 10 9.25 -10.10 7.47
N ILE A 11 9.17 -9.48 6.29
CA ILE A 11 9.92 -8.27 5.97
C ILE A 11 9.39 -7.08 6.78
N TYR A 12 8.07 -6.97 6.90
CA TYR A 12 7.39 -5.91 7.65
C TYR A 12 7.76 -5.91 9.13
N GLU A 13 7.82 -7.08 9.77
CA GLU A 13 8.25 -7.21 11.17
C GLU A 13 9.74 -6.90 11.38
N ARG A 14 10.59 -7.15 10.38
CA ARG A 14 12.00 -6.69 10.41
C ARG A 14 12.07 -5.17 10.29
N ALA A 15 11.37 -4.59 9.32
CA ALA A 15 11.30 -3.13 9.15
C ALA A 15 10.77 -2.44 10.41
N LYS A 16 9.74 -2.98 11.07
CA LYS A 16 9.21 -2.47 12.33
C LYS A 16 10.25 -2.40 13.47
N LYS A 17 11.21 -3.33 13.49
CA LYS A 17 12.27 -3.39 14.52
C LYS A 17 13.47 -2.50 14.19
N GLU A 18 13.78 -2.35 12.91
CA GLU A 18 15.04 -1.76 12.43
C GLU A 18 14.87 -0.35 11.84
N ASP A 19 13.66 0.03 11.40
CA ASP A 19 13.38 1.34 10.79
C ASP A 19 13.24 2.43 11.86
N PRO A 20 14.12 3.46 11.88
CA PRO A 20 13.95 4.63 12.75
C PRO A 20 12.75 5.50 12.33
N GLY A 21 12.22 5.29 11.12
CA GLY A 21 11.03 5.95 10.61
C GLY A 21 9.73 5.22 10.93
N ASP A 22 8.65 5.66 10.28
CA ASP A 22 7.34 5.00 10.38
C ASP A 22 7.23 3.91 9.31
N HIS A 23 7.51 2.66 9.70
CA HIS A 23 7.42 1.47 8.86
C HIS A 23 6.04 1.26 8.19
N THR A 24 5.00 1.94 8.66
CA THR A 24 3.65 1.83 8.06
C THR A 24 3.47 2.69 6.81
N ARG A 25 4.41 3.61 6.52
CA ARG A 25 4.34 4.50 5.35
C ARG A 25 4.51 3.71 4.06
N VAL A 26 3.63 3.98 3.10
CA VAL A 26 3.63 3.31 1.80
C VAL A 26 3.20 4.27 0.70
N ALA A 27 3.84 4.19 -0.47
CA ALA A 27 3.41 4.95 -1.64
C ALA A 27 2.21 4.24 -2.30
N LEU A 28 1.11 4.97 -2.50
CA LEU A 28 -0.09 4.49 -3.18
C LEU A 28 -0.23 5.17 -4.54
N ALA A 29 -0.19 4.35 -5.59
CA ALA A 29 -0.50 4.74 -6.96
C ALA A 29 -1.97 4.45 -7.28
N THR A 30 -2.65 5.42 -7.88
CA THR A 30 -4.00 5.31 -8.47
C THR A 30 -3.96 5.95 -9.86
N THR A 31 -4.98 5.72 -10.68
CA THR A 31 -5.11 6.34 -12.00
C THR A 31 -6.51 6.91 -12.17
N ASP A 32 -6.64 7.96 -12.97
CA ASP A 32 -7.96 8.38 -13.45
C ASP A 32 -8.46 7.46 -14.60
N THR A 33 -9.63 7.76 -15.14
CA THR A 33 -10.25 6.97 -16.23
C THR A 33 -9.48 7.05 -17.55
N ASN A 34 -8.58 8.04 -17.71
CA ASN A 34 -7.71 8.16 -18.88
C ASN A 34 -6.38 7.43 -18.68
N GLY A 35 -6.18 6.81 -17.52
CA GLY A 35 -4.95 6.10 -17.18
C GLY A 35 -3.83 7.02 -16.70
N GLN A 36 -4.09 8.30 -16.39
CA GLN A 36 -3.07 9.21 -15.87
C GLN A 36 -2.74 8.82 -14.41
N PRO A 37 -1.50 8.38 -14.10
CA PRO A 37 -1.14 8.00 -12.73
C PRO A 37 -1.03 9.20 -11.80
N SER A 38 -1.34 8.96 -10.52
CA SER A 38 -1.06 9.84 -9.40
C SER A 38 -0.56 9.01 -8.20
N VAL A 39 0.51 9.48 -7.56
CA VAL A 39 1.18 8.78 -6.45
C VAL A 39 1.31 9.70 -5.25
N ARG A 40 1.12 9.16 -4.05
CA ARG A 40 1.31 9.85 -2.76
C ARG A 40 1.51 8.86 -1.62
N MET A 41 2.07 9.32 -0.51
CA MET A 41 2.17 8.53 0.71
C MET A 41 0.81 8.34 1.39
N VAL A 42 0.57 7.13 1.88
CA VAL A 42 -0.49 6.77 2.83
C VAL A 42 0.11 5.94 3.96
N LEU A 43 -0.70 5.64 4.97
CA LEU A 43 -0.29 4.78 6.07
C LEU A 43 -1.07 3.47 5.99
N LEU A 44 -0.33 2.37 6.02
CA LEU A 44 -0.90 1.04 6.25
C LEU A 44 -1.54 1.02 7.65
N ARG A 45 -2.75 0.46 7.73
CA ARG A 45 -3.52 0.34 8.98
C ARG A 45 -3.66 -1.09 9.45
N GLY A 46 -3.54 -2.04 8.53
CA GLY A 46 -3.59 -3.46 8.85
C GLY A 46 -3.46 -4.31 7.62
N ILE A 47 -3.34 -5.60 7.88
CA ILE A 47 -3.39 -6.66 6.88
C ILE A 47 -4.37 -7.69 7.43
N ASP A 48 -5.42 -7.98 6.68
CA ASP A 48 -6.43 -8.98 7.04
C ASP A 48 -6.58 -10.01 5.91
N GLU A 49 -7.53 -10.95 6.06
CA GLU A 49 -7.81 -11.98 5.06
C GLU A 49 -8.13 -11.45 3.65
N ARG A 50 -8.48 -10.16 3.52
CA ARG A 50 -8.81 -9.49 2.26
C ARG A 50 -7.61 -8.73 1.67
N GLY A 51 -6.52 -8.57 2.42
CA GLY A 51 -5.29 -7.92 1.96
C GLY A 51 -4.92 -6.70 2.79
N PHE A 52 -4.46 -5.64 2.11
CA PHE A 52 -3.85 -4.46 2.73
C PHE A 52 -4.88 -3.35 2.96
N VAL A 53 -4.92 -2.81 4.18
CA VAL A 53 -5.89 -1.79 4.59
C VAL A 53 -5.22 -0.45 4.82
N PHE A 54 -5.77 0.63 4.26
CA PHE A 54 -5.39 2.01 4.54
C PHE A 54 -6.65 2.86 4.67
N PHE A 55 -6.56 3.99 5.38
CA PHE A 55 -7.67 4.94 5.50
C PHE A 55 -7.42 6.19 4.66
N THR A 56 -8.50 6.78 4.15
CA THR A 56 -8.42 8.05 3.42
C THR A 56 -9.71 8.85 3.53
N ASN A 57 -9.65 10.12 3.12
CA ASN A 57 -10.83 10.95 2.97
C ASN A 57 -11.51 10.64 1.63
N TYR A 58 -12.80 10.31 1.67
CA TYR A 58 -13.62 9.97 0.50
C TYR A 58 -13.78 11.11 -0.52
N ILE A 59 -13.56 12.36 -0.13
CA ILE A 59 -13.62 13.53 -1.03
C ILE A 59 -12.27 13.76 -1.75
N SER A 60 -11.21 13.05 -1.33
CA SER A 60 -9.88 13.25 -1.90
C SER A 60 -9.78 12.77 -3.35
N ARG A 61 -8.79 13.31 -4.09
CA ARG A 61 -8.49 12.91 -5.47
C ARG A 61 -8.36 11.38 -5.62
N LYS A 62 -7.57 10.73 -4.75
CA LYS A 62 -7.35 9.28 -4.83
C LYS A 62 -8.62 8.46 -4.60
N ALA A 63 -9.54 8.95 -3.77
CA ALA A 63 -10.80 8.25 -3.51
C ALA A 63 -11.71 8.30 -4.75
N ARG A 64 -11.82 9.49 -5.39
CA ARG A 64 -12.51 9.65 -6.67
C ARG A 64 -11.88 8.82 -7.79
N GLU A 65 -10.55 8.79 -7.85
CA GLU A 65 -9.82 7.93 -8.80
C GLU A 65 -10.11 6.44 -8.55
N ILE A 66 -10.07 5.97 -7.30
CA ILE A 66 -10.37 4.57 -6.93
C ILE A 66 -11.82 4.19 -7.25
N GLU A 67 -12.77 5.11 -7.02
CA GLU A 67 -14.19 4.87 -7.31
C GLU A 67 -14.43 4.71 -8.81
N ALA A 68 -13.74 5.49 -9.64
CA ALA A 68 -13.84 5.41 -11.09
C ALA A 68 -12.99 4.29 -11.71
N ASN A 69 -11.83 4.00 -11.12
CA ASN A 69 -10.91 2.94 -11.52
C ASN A 69 -10.28 2.30 -10.26
N PRO A 70 -10.72 1.10 -9.85
CA PRO A 70 -10.29 0.52 -8.58
C PRO A 70 -8.89 -0.12 -8.64
N GLN A 71 -8.21 -0.07 -9.78
CA GLN A 71 -6.84 -0.55 -9.89
C GLN A 71 -5.86 0.38 -9.14
N ALA A 72 -5.10 -0.21 -8.22
CA ALA A 72 -4.08 0.51 -7.46
C ALA A 72 -2.82 -0.34 -7.25
N ALA A 73 -1.75 0.35 -6.90
CA ALA A 73 -0.50 -0.28 -6.48
C ALA A 73 0.04 0.36 -5.19
N LEU A 74 0.60 -0.46 -4.32
CA LEU A 74 1.37 -0.06 -3.15
C LEU A 74 2.85 -0.37 -3.38
N CYS A 75 3.71 0.57 -2.98
CA CYS A 75 5.15 0.38 -2.97
C CYS A 75 5.71 0.73 -1.59
N PHE A 76 6.21 -0.29 -0.91
CA PHE A 76 6.93 -0.19 0.35
C PHE A 76 8.42 -0.16 0.06
N TYR A 77 9.14 0.74 0.72
CA TYR A 77 10.59 0.71 0.74
C TYR A 77 11.06 1.07 2.14
N TRP A 78 11.84 0.18 2.74
CA TRP A 78 12.42 0.38 4.07
C TRP A 78 13.94 0.37 3.94
N GLU A 79 14.55 1.53 4.12
CA GLU A 79 16.01 1.72 4.03
C GLU A 79 16.75 0.84 5.05
N SER A 80 16.19 0.67 6.25
CA SER A 80 16.80 -0.09 7.34
C SER A 80 17.07 -1.56 6.97
N VAL A 81 16.13 -2.20 6.27
CA VAL A 81 16.24 -3.60 5.85
C VAL A 81 16.66 -3.75 4.38
N LYS A 82 16.78 -2.64 3.63
CA LYS A 82 17.13 -2.59 2.20
C LYS A 82 16.22 -3.45 1.33
N GLU A 83 14.92 -3.46 1.65
CA GLU A 83 13.93 -4.24 0.93
C GLU A 83 12.79 -3.37 0.41
N GLN A 84 12.33 -3.72 -0.80
CA GLN A 84 11.18 -3.14 -1.46
C GLN A 84 10.13 -4.22 -1.66
N VAL A 85 8.87 -3.90 -1.33
CA VAL A 85 7.72 -4.77 -1.61
C VAL A 85 6.68 -4.03 -2.40
N ARG A 86 6.15 -4.69 -3.44
CA ARG A 86 5.11 -4.16 -4.32
C ARG A 86 3.86 -5.01 -4.19
N VAL A 87 2.70 -4.35 -4.15
CA VAL A 87 1.39 -4.99 -4.13
C VAL A 87 0.52 -4.31 -5.16
N GLU A 88 -0.18 -5.08 -5.97
CA GLU A 88 -1.08 -4.60 -7.02
C GLU A 88 -2.44 -5.28 -6.84
N GLY A 89 -3.52 -4.56 -7.07
CA GLY A 89 -4.85 -5.14 -6.92
C GLY A 89 -6.00 -4.16 -7.05
N ILE A 90 -7.18 -4.67 -6.73
CA ILE A 90 -8.46 -3.94 -6.75
C ILE A 90 -8.75 -3.43 -5.35
N VAL A 91 -8.90 -2.10 -5.21
CA VAL A 91 -9.30 -1.48 -3.96
C VAL A 91 -10.81 -1.58 -3.82
N LYS A 92 -11.27 -2.03 -2.65
CA LYS A 92 -12.69 -2.04 -2.28
C LYS A 92 -12.89 -1.18 -1.04
N ARG A 93 -13.98 -0.41 -1.04
CA ARG A 93 -14.44 0.28 0.16
C ARG A 93 -15.09 -0.72 1.11
N THR A 94 -14.69 -0.65 2.37
CA THR A 94 -15.36 -1.29 3.52
C THR A 94 -16.35 -0.35 4.18
#